data_AF-A0A6D2KJ82-F1
#
_entry.id   AF-A0A6D2KJ82-F1
#
_cell.length_a   1.000
_cell.length_b   1.000
_cell.length_c   1.000
_cell.angle_alpha   90.00
_cell.angle_beta   90.00
_cell.angle_gamma   90.00
#
_symmetry.space_group_name_H-M   'P 1'
#
loop_
_entity.id
_entity.type
_entity.pdbx_description
1 polymer ?
#
loop_
_entity_poly.entity_id
_entity_poly.type
_entity_poly.pdbx_seq_one_letter_code
_entity_poly.pdbx_strand_id
1 'polypeptide(L)'
;MHADSVDWMLMGLGLIGAVGDGCITPTVFLIVALLLNDLGGSSFGDESFMQSISEKARALLYVACAAWVICFIEAYCWTRTGERQASKMRQRYLRAVLRQDVGYFDLNVSSTSDVITSVSSDSLVIQDVLSEKLHREFHHDVETHNRRLTFHRPPFDPWTDVRKSLSSTSPGKYVKSTMRLVLLPSKPSHL
;
A
#
# COMPACT_ATOMS: atom_id res chain seq x y z
N MET A 1 14.03 -24.86 -33.70
CA MET A 1 13.33 -24.00 -32.72
C MET A 1 14.30 -22.93 -32.30
N HIS A 2 14.28 -21.76 -32.93
CA HIS A 2 15.01 -20.58 -32.46
C HIS A 2 13.93 -19.61 -31.98
N ALA A 3 13.70 -19.57 -30.67
CA ALA A 3 13.15 -18.37 -30.09
C ALA A 3 14.29 -17.36 -30.20
N ASP A 4 14.20 -16.46 -31.17
CA ASP A 4 15.23 -15.47 -31.45
C ASP A 4 15.60 -14.75 -30.15
N SER A 5 16.89 -14.54 -29.88
CA SER A 5 17.38 -13.80 -28.70
C SER A 5 16.65 -12.45 -28.51
N VAL A 6 16.12 -11.91 -29.60
CA VAL A 6 15.25 -10.74 -29.67
C VAL A 6 13.95 -10.91 -28.85
N ASP A 7 13.23 -12.04 -28.93
CA ASP A 7 12.02 -12.27 -28.11
C ASP A 7 12.35 -12.22 -26.61
N TRP A 8 13.50 -12.76 -26.22
CA TRP A 8 13.95 -12.78 -24.83
C TRP A 8 14.37 -11.39 -24.33
N MET A 9 15.06 -10.61 -25.18
CA MET A 9 15.38 -9.21 -24.88
C MET A 9 14.12 -8.35 -24.77
N LEU A 10 13.14 -8.55 -25.65
CA LEU A 10 11.85 -7.85 -25.57
C LEU A 10 11.15 -8.19 -24.24
N MET A 11 10.97 -9.48 -23.91
CA MET A 11 10.31 -9.84 -22.65
C MET A 11 11.03 -9.27 -21.41
N GLY A 12 12.36 -9.26 -21.40
CA GLY A 12 13.13 -8.65 -20.31
C GLY A 12 12.93 -7.14 -20.21
N LEU A 13 12.92 -6.42 -21.33
CA LEU A 13 12.70 -4.98 -21.37
C LEU A 13 11.28 -4.60 -20.91
N GLY A 14 10.28 -5.38 -21.32
CA GLY A 14 8.88 -5.20 -20.88
C GLY A 14 8.71 -5.41 -19.38
N LEU A 15 9.46 -6.35 -18.79
CA LEU A 15 9.41 -6.62 -17.36
C LEU A 15 10.07 -5.50 -16.54
N ILE A 16 11.17 -4.94 -17.02
CA ILE A 16 11.78 -3.74 -16.40
C ILE A 16 10.84 -2.55 -16.49
N GLY A 17 10.14 -2.38 -17.63
CA GLY A 17 9.10 -1.38 -17.82
C GLY A 17 7.98 -1.49 -16.78
N ALA A 18 7.43 -2.71 -16.61
CA ALA A 18 6.33 -3.00 -15.68
C ALA A 18 6.69 -2.70 -14.21
N VAL A 19 7.93 -2.99 -13.81
CA VAL A 19 8.41 -2.62 -12.47
C VAL A 19 8.48 -1.10 -12.31
N GLY A 20 8.92 -0.40 -13.35
CA GLY A 20 8.94 1.06 -13.40
C GLY A 20 7.54 1.67 -13.25
N ASP A 21 6.58 1.18 -14.05
CA ASP A 21 5.19 1.64 -14.00
C ASP A 21 4.53 1.39 -12.63
N GLY A 22 4.79 0.23 -12.03
CA GLY A 22 4.36 -0.08 -10.66
C GLY A 22 4.90 0.89 -9.59
N CYS A 23 6.10 1.46 -9.79
CA CYS A 23 6.72 2.40 -8.85
C CYS A 23 6.29 3.87 -9.08
N ILE A 24 5.71 4.19 -10.24
CA ILE A 24 5.35 5.58 -10.59
C ILE A 24 4.16 6.06 -9.75
N THR A 25 3.12 5.25 -9.60
CA THR A 25 1.91 5.59 -8.82
C THR A 25 2.23 5.99 -7.36
N PRO A 26 2.98 5.21 -6.55
CA PRO A 26 3.33 5.61 -5.19
C PRO A 26 4.27 6.84 -5.15
N THR A 27 5.15 7.01 -6.14
CA THR A 27 6.07 8.14 -6.21
C THR A 27 5.33 9.46 -6.45
N VAL A 28 4.39 9.48 -7.40
CA VAL A 28 3.56 10.67 -7.67
C VAL A 28 2.72 11.02 -6.45
N PHE A 29 2.14 10.00 -5.78
CA PHE A 29 1.37 10.20 -4.56
C PHE A 29 2.20 10.86 -3.45
N LEU A 30 3.45 10.42 -3.23
CA LEU A 30 4.34 11.02 -2.23
C LEU A 30 4.68 12.48 -2.54
N ILE A 31 4.98 12.81 -3.80
CA ILE A 31 5.31 14.20 -4.18
C ILE A 31 4.11 15.12 -3.94
N VAL A 32 2.91 14.65 -4.30
CA VAL A 32 1.66 15.39 -4.06
C VAL A 32 1.37 15.53 -2.56
N ALA A 33 1.62 14.49 -1.75
CA ALA A 33 1.45 14.56 -0.31
C ALA A 33 2.39 15.60 0.34
N LEU A 34 3.66 15.65 -0.10
CA LEU A 34 4.62 16.65 0.37
C LEU A 34 4.22 18.07 -0.05
N LEU A 35 3.74 18.23 -1.28
CA LEU A 35 3.18 19.49 -1.75
C LEU A 35 2.02 19.98 -0.87
N LEU A 36 1.07 19.09 -0.56
CA LEU A 36 -0.08 19.41 0.29
C LEU A 36 0.33 19.73 1.73
N ASN A 37 1.36 19.06 2.25
CA ASN A 37 1.91 19.36 3.57
C ASN A 37 2.51 20.78 3.62
N ASP A 38 3.27 21.17 2.59
CA ASP A 38 3.85 22.51 2.50
C ASP A 38 2.76 23.59 2.35
N LEU A 39 1.68 23.29 1.61
CA LEU A 39 0.47 24.13 1.49
C LEU A 39 -0.26 24.33 2.83
N GLY A 40 -0.32 23.31 3.68
CA GLY A 40 -1.00 23.39 4.98
C GLY A 40 -0.18 24.05 6.08
N GLY A 41 1.16 24.03 5.97
CA GLY A 41 2.08 24.53 7.00
C GLY A 41 2.56 25.97 6.80
N SER A 42 2.35 26.57 5.62
CA SER A 42 2.85 27.90 5.27
C SER A 42 1.74 28.93 5.11
N SER A 43 2.05 30.21 5.38
CA SER A 43 1.11 31.31 5.16
C SER A 43 1.15 31.74 3.69
N PHE A 44 -0.02 31.87 3.06
CA PHE A 44 -0.13 32.31 1.67
C PHE A 44 0.53 33.68 1.47
N GLY A 45 1.67 33.73 0.77
CA GLY A 45 2.41 34.95 0.47
C GLY A 45 3.90 34.92 0.82
N ASP A 46 4.39 33.86 1.46
CA ASP A 46 5.82 33.72 1.74
C ASP A 46 6.61 33.34 0.48
N GLU A 47 7.68 34.07 0.17
CA GLU A 47 8.54 33.81 -1.01
C GLU A 47 9.14 32.38 -0.96
N SER A 48 9.42 31.90 0.25
CA SER A 48 9.95 30.56 0.52
C SER A 48 9.00 29.45 0.08
N PHE A 49 7.69 29.66 0.21
CA PHE A 49 6.65 28.71 -0.16
C PHE A 49 6.53 28.57 -1.68
N MET A 50 6.54 29.71 -2.40
CA MET A 50 6.47 29.72 -3.85
C MET A 50 7.68 29.00 -4.48
N GLN A 51 8.86 29.16 -3.87
CA GLN A 51 10.07 28.46 -4.29
C GLN A 51 9.96 26.94 -4.10
N SER A 52 9.46 26.47 -2.95
CA SER A 52 9.25 25.04 -2.66
C SER A 52 8.25 24.40 -3.63
N ILE A 53 7.10 25.04 -3.90
CA ILE A 53 6.13 24.54 -4.88
C ILE A 53 6.76 24.42 -6.27
N SER A 54 7.50 25.45 -6.70
CA SER A 54 8.13 25.45 -8.03
C SER A 54 9.14 24.30 -8.20
N GLU A 55 9.79 23.88 -7.12
CA GLU A 55 10.71 22.74 -7.12
C GLU A 55 9.96 21.41 -7.23
N LYS A 56 8.91 21.21 -6.44
CA LYS A 56 8.10 19.98 -6.50
C LYS A 56 7.30 19.87 -7.81
N ALA A 57 6.82 20.98 -8.35
CA ALA A 57 6.13 21.01 -9.65
C ALA A 57 7.08 20.60 -10.80
N ARG A 58 8.34 21.06 -10.77
CA ARG A 58 9.37 20.59 -11.73
C ARG A 58 9.66 19.10 -11.55
N ALA A 59 9.71 18.59 -10.33
CA ALA A 59 9.89 17.16 -10.07
C ALA A 59 8.74 16.33 -10.65
N LEU A 60 7.48 16.77 -10.51
CA LEU A 60 6.32 16.11 -11.12
C LEU A 60 6.41 16.08 -12.65
N LEU A 61 6.89 17.16 -13.27
CA LEU A 61 7.08 17.21 -14.73
C LEU A 61 8.09 16.13 -15.18
N TYR A 62 9.23 16.02 -14.51
CA TYR A 62 10.25 15.00 -14.85
C TYR A 62 9.73 13.58 -14.66
N VAL A 63 8.99 13.32 -13.57
CA VAL A 63 8.38 12.00 -13.33
C VAL A 63 7.34 11.68 -14.39
N ALA A 64 6.51 12.64 -14.81
CA ALA A 64 5.52 12.44 -15.86
C ALA A 64 6.16 12.12 -17.22
N CYS A 65 7.24 12.83 -17.59
CA CYS A 65 7.99 12.53 -18.82
C CYS A 65 8.62 11.13 -18.76
N ALA A 66 9.24 10.76 -17.64
CA ALA A 66 9.82 9.43 -17.45
C ALA A 66 8.75 8.33 -17.53
N ALA A 67 7.61 8.53 -16.87
CA ALA A 67 6.48 7.61 -16.89
C ALA A 67 5.94 7.39 -18.31
N TRP A 68 5.81 8.47 -19.08
CA TRP A 68 5.36 8.37 -20.47
C TRP A 68 6.29 7.50 -21.31
N VAL A 69 7.60 7.68 -21.18
CA VAL A 69 8.59 6.87 -21.92
C VAL A 69 8.56 5.40 -21.46
N ILE A 70 8.52 5.16 -20.16
CA ILE A 70 8.48 3.80 -19.59
C ILE A 70 7.23 3.05 -20.06
N CYS A 71 6.06 3.65 -19.90
CA CYS A 71 4.78 3.08 -20.31
C CYS A 71 4.73 2.82 -21.82
N PHE A 72 5.26 3.73 -22.64
CA PHE A 72 5.31 3.55 -24.09
C PHE A 72 6.18 2.34 -24.48
N ILE A 73 7.38 2.23 -23.90
CA ILE A 73 8.31 1.12 -24.17
C ILE A 73 7.70 -0.20 -23.72
N GLU A 74 7.12 -0.23 -22.52
CA GLU A 74 6.45 -1.40 -21.97
C GLU A 74 5.30 -1.87 -22.87
N ALA A 75 4.37 -0.99 -23.20
CA ALA A 75 3.20 -1.30 -24.02
C ALA A 75 3.60 -1.77 -25.43
N TYR A 76 4.59 -1.10 -26.03
CA TYR A 76 5.14 -1.49 -27.33
C TYR A 76 5.74 -2.90 -27.25
N CYS A 77 6.51 -3.18 -26.21
CA CYS A 77 7.20 -4.44 -26.05
C CYS A 77 6.23 -5.61 -25.82
N TRP A 78 5.24 -5.43 -24.94
CA TRP A 78 4.19 -6.43 -24.68
C TRP A 78 3.34 -6.69 -25.91
N THR A 79 2.96 -5.64 -26.65
CA THR A 79 2.18 -5.78 -27.88
C THR A 79 2.97 -6.54 -28.94
N ARG A 80 4.25 -6.20 -29.15
CA ARG A 80 5.10 -6.88 -30.12
C ARG A 80 5.35 -8.34 -29.79
N THR A 81 5.54 -8.64 -28.50
CA THR A 81 5.68 -10.00 -28.00
C THR A 81 4.37 -10.78 -28.20
N GLY A 82 3.23 -10.17 -27.89
CA GLY A 82 1.89 -10.72 -28.09
C GLY A 82 1.60 -11.04 -29.55
N GLU A 83 1.93 -10.14 -30.47
CA GLU A 83 1.82 -10.37 -31.93
C GLU A 83 2.59 -11.61 -32.38
N ARG A 84 3.85 -11.74 -31.93
CA ARG A 84 4.69 -12.89 -32.27
C ARG A 84 4.16 -14.20 -31.69
N GLN A 85 3.68 -14.17 -30.44
CA GLN A 85 3.08 -15.35 -29.81
C GLN A 85 1.77 -15.74 -30.50
N ALA A 86 0.89 -14.77 -30.78
CA ALA A 86 -0.38 -14.99 -31.47
C ALA A 86 -0.18 -15.52 -32.90
N SER A 87 0.81 -15.01 -33.64
CA SER A 87 1.16 -15.51 -34.98
C SER A 87 1.62 -16.97 -34.94
N LYS A 88 2.50 -17.33 -33.98
CA LYS A 88 2.94 -18.72 -33.77
C LYS A 88 1.77 -19.64 -33.39
N MET A 89 0.86 -19.17 -32.53
CA MET A 89 -0.36 -19.91 -32.17
C MET A 89 -1.27 -20.11 -33.39
N ARG A 90 -1.55 -19.06 -34.16
CA ARG A 90 -2.38 -19.11 -35.38
C ARG A 90 -1.79 -20.07 -36.41
N GLN A 91 -0.47 -20.08 -36.60
CA GLN A 91 0.18 -21.01 -37.53
C GLN A 91 0.05 -22.47 -37.09
N ARG A 92 0.22 -22.75 -35.79
CA ARG A 92 0.03 -24.10 -35.22
C ARG A 92 -1.43 -24.53 -35.28
N TYR A 93 -2.34 -23.62 -34.96
CA TYR A 93 -3.78 -23.80 -35.03
C TYR A 93 -4.21 -24.16 -36.45
N LEU A 94 -3.88 -23.33 -37.45
CA LEU A 94 -4.21 -23.60 -38.86
C LEU A 94 -3.67 -24.95 -39.33
N ARG A 95 -2.45 -25.31 -38.93
CA ARG A 95 -1.83 -26.60 -39.28
C ARG A 95 -2.55 -27.80 -38.65
N ALA A 96 -3.05 -27.66 -37.43
CA ALA A 96 -3.82 -28.70 -36.74
C ALA A 96 -5.23 -28.82 -37.33
N VAL A 97 -5.85 -27.67 -37.60
CA VAL A 97 -7.19 -27.54 -38.16
C VAL A 97 -7.30 -28.11 -39.57
N LEU A 98 -6.30 -27.89 -40.44
CA LEU A 98 -6.22 -28.52 -41.78
C LEU A 98 -6.06 -30.06 -41.72
N ARG A 99 -5.82 -30.62 -40.54
CA ARG A 99 -5.74 -32.08 -40.30
C ARG A 99 -6.98 -32.63 -39.59
N GLN A 100 -7.99 -31.81 -39.30
CA GLN A 100 -9.19 -32.18 -38.55
C GLN A 100 -10.46 -32.09 -39.43
N ASP A 101 -11.41 -33.02 -39.27
CA ASP A 101 -12.67 -33.07 -40.05
C ASP A 101 -13.59 -31.85 -39.82
N VAL A 102 -14.40 -31.52 -40.85
CA VAL A 102 -15.18 -30.27 -41.03
C VAL A 102 -16.12 -29.91 -39.86
N GLY A 103 -16.52 -30.86 -39.02
CA GLY A 103 -17.49 -30.64 -37.92
C GLY A 103 -16.99 -29.81 -36.73
N TYR A 104 -15.69 -29.60 -36.55
CA TYR A 104 -15.14 -28.90 -35.37
C TYR A 104 -15.04 -27.36 -35.53
N PHE A 105 -15.30 -26.85 -36.73
CA PHE A 105 -14.95 -25.48 -37.14
C PHE A 105 -15.92 -24.38 -36.66
N ASP A 106 -17.12 -24.73 -36.19
CA ASP A 106 -18.19 -23.75 -35.97
C ASP A 106 -18.21 -23.13 -34.55
N LEU A 107 -17.30 -23.53 -33.64
CA LEU A 107 -17.44 -23.26 -32.20
C LEU A 107 -16.42 -22.30 -31.54
N ASN A 108 -15.26 -21.95 -32.14
CA ASN A 108 -14.10 -21.45 -31.37
C ASN A 108 -13.44 -20.11 -31.86
N VAL A 109 -14.16 -18.98 -31.86
CA VAL A 109 -13.68 -17.70 -32.44
C VAL A 109 -13.05 -16.68 -31.43
N SER A 110 -12.97 -16.96 -30.12
CA SER A 110 -12.61 -15.94 -29.11
C SER A 110 -11.24 -16.16 -28.44
N SER A 111 -10.13 -15.57 -28.93
CA SER A 111 -8.82 -15.73 -28.24
C SER A 111 -7.80 -14.59 -28.32
N THR A 112 -7.99 -13.55 -29.15
CA THR A 112 -6.94 -12.50 -29.30
C THR A 112 -7.12 -11.31 -28.33
N SER A 113 -8.36 -10.92 -28.01
CA SER A 113 -8.67 -9.86 -27.02
C SER A 113 -8.39 -10.27 -25.58
N ASP A 114 -8.41 -11.57 -25.31
CA ASP A 114 -8.35 -12.12 -23.97
C ASP A 114 -6.95 -12.03 -23.37
N VAL A 115 -5.91 -12.06 -24.20
CA VAL A 115 -4.51 -11.98 -23.74
C VAL A 115 -4.13 -10.57 -23.28
N ILE A 116 -4.64 -9.55 -23.97
CA ILE A 116 -4.43 -8.15 -23.57
C ILE A 116 -5.18 -7.87 -22.26
N THR A 117 -6.40 -8.39 -22.18
CA THR A 117 -7.23 -8.27 -20.97
C THR A 117 -6.63 -9.05 -19.80
N SER A 118 -6.02 -10.23 -20.05
CA SER A 118 -5.38 -11.03 -19.01
C SER A 118 -4.15 -10.36 -18.44
N VAL A 119 -3.32 -9.69 -19.25
CA VAL A 119 -2.14 -8.95 -18.75
C VAL A 119 -2.57 -7.77 -17.86
N SER A 120 -3.59 -7.02 -18.28
CA SER A 120 -4.18 -5.96 -17.45
C SER A 120 -4.78 -6.51 -16.15
N SER A 121 -5.42 -7.68 -16.22
CA SER A 121 -6.00 -8.36 -15.06
C SER A 121 -4.92 -8.88 -14.09
N ASP A 122 -3.83 -9.46 -14.60
CA ASP A 122 -2.74 -10.00 -13.78
C ASP A 122 -2.06 -8.91 -12.95
N SER A 123 -1.95 -7.70 -13.52
CA SER A 123 -1.42 -6.53 -12.83
C SER A 123 -2.31 -6.08 -11.66
N LEU A 124 -3.63 -6.14 -11.83
CA LEU A 124 -4.60 -5.82 -10.77
C LEU A 124 -4.57 -6.85 -9.64
N VAL A 125 -4.44 -8.14 -9.97
CA VAL A 125 -4.36 -9.23 -8.98
C VAL A 125 -3.10 -9.09 -8.13
N ILE A 126 -1.96 -8.71 -8.72
CA ILE A 126 -0.71 -8.49 -7.98
C ILE A 126 -0.87 -7.31 -7.01
N GLN A 127 -1.55 -6.23 -7.41
CA GLN A 127 -1.82 -5.08 -6.55
C GLN A 127 -2.69 -5.45 -5.34
N ASP A 128 -3.74 -6.24 -5.55
CA ASP A 128 -4.62 -6.71 -4.48
C ASP A 128 -3.86 -7.60 -3.48
N VAL A 129 -3.02 -8.51 -3.97
CA VAL A 129 -2.22 -9.41 -3.11
C VAL A 129 -1.18 -8.64 -2.30
N LEU A 130 -0.53 -7.61 -2.88
CA LEU A 130 0.38 -6.75 -2.14
C LEU A 130 -0.36 -5.93 -1.07
N SER A 131 -1.50 -5.34 -1.43
CA SER A 131 -2.32 -4.54 -0.51
C SER A 131 -2.74 -5.36 0.71
N GLU A 132 -3.24 -6.57 0.49
CA GLU A 132 -3.69 -7.46 1.56
C GLU A 132 -2.52 -7.92 2.46
N LYS A 133 -1.34 -8.20 1.89
CA LYS A 133 -0.14 -8.57 2.67
C LYS A 133 0.39 -7.40 3.50
N LEU A 134 0.51 -6.21 2.90
CA LEU A 134 1.00 -5.01 3.60
C LEU A 134 0.06 -4.62 4.75
N HIS A 135 -1.26 -4.69 4.52
CA HIS A 135 -2.25 -4.42 5.56
C HIS A 135 -2.13 -5.41 6.73
N ARG A 136 -1.99 -6.71 6.45
CA ARG A 136 -1.83 -7.72 7.50
C ARG A 136 -0.55 -7.54 8.31
N GLU A 137 0.57 -7.26 7.65
CA GLU A 137 1.86 -7.10 8.35
C GLU A 137 1.84 -5.85 9.23
N PHE A 138 1.28 -4.74 8.73
CA PHE A 138 1.15 -3.52 9.53
C PHE A 138 0.23 -3.72 10.74
N HIS A 139 -0.90 -4.41 10.58
CA HIS A 139 -1.81 -4.69 11.69
C HIS A 139 -1.16 -5.63 12.73
N HIS A 140 -0.39 -6.63 12.28
CA HIS A 140 0.33 -7.52 13.18
C HIS A 140 1.49 -6.82 13.90
N ASP A 141 2.22 -5.93 13.23
CA ASP A 141 3.31 -5.16 13.83
C ASP A 141 2.79 -4.13 14.83
N VAL A 142 1.69 -3.44 14.52
CA VAL A 142 0.99 -2.56 15.46
C VAL A 142 0.51 -3.33 16.69
N GLU A 143 -0.07 -4.50 16.50
CA GLU A 143 -0.60 -5.30 17.61
C GLU A 143 0.51 -5.94 18.47
N THR A 144 1.62 -6.34 17.85
CA THR A 144 2.79 -6.84 18.58
C THR A 144 3.58 -5.72 19.25
N HIS A 145 3.63 -4.52 18.67
CA HIS A 145 4.21 -3.34 19.32
C HIS A 145 3.36 -2.88 20.52
N ASN A 146 2.03 -2.87 20.38
CA ASN A 146 1.10 -2.60 21.48
C ASN A 146 1.25 -3.67 22.60
N ARG A 147 1.37 -4.96 22.23
CA ARG A 147 1.65 -6.03 23.20
C ARG A 147 3.03 -5.94 23.86
N ARG A 148 4.05 -5.45 23.15
CA ARG A 148 5.39 -5.21 23.73
C ARG A 148 5.37 -4.04 24.70
N LEU A 149 4.59 -2.99 24.42
CA LEU A 149 4.39 -1.87 25.33
C LEU A 149 3.58 -2.27 26.57
N THR A 150 2.64 -3.22 26.47
CA THR A 150 1.96 -3.79 27.65
C THR A 150 2.79 -4.81 28.43
N PHE A 151 3.88 -5.34 27.86
CA PHE A 151 4.79 -6.26 28.55
C PHE A 151 5.96 -5.53 29.23
N HIS A 152 6.38 -4.37 28.70
CA HIS A 152 7.45 -3.57 29.30
C HIS A 152 6.96 -2.48 30.26
N ARG A 153 5.67 -2.11 30.18
CA ARG A 153 4.97 -1.53 31.32
C ARG A 153 4.51 -2.70 32.20
N PRO A 154 4.67 -2.66 33.54
CA PRO A 154 3.78 -3.48 34.36
C PRO A 154 2.34 -3.15 33.94
N PRO A 155 1.37 -4.06 34.12
CA PRO A 155 -0.04 -3.68 33.99
C PRO A 155 -0.23 -2.34 34.71
N PHE A 156 -0.81 -1.37 34.01
CA PHE A 156 -1.14 -0.10 34.66
C PHE A 156 -2.33 -0.42 35.56
N ASP A 157 -2.04 -0.93 36.74
CA ASP A 157 -2.98 -1.01 37.84
C ASP A 157 -3.02 0.40 38.44
N PRO A 158 -4.08 1.19 38.21
CA PRO A 158 -4.18 2.54 38.77
C PRO A 158 -4.05 2.52 40.30
N TRP A 159 -4.32 1.37 40.90
CA TRP A 159 -4.36 1.11 42.32
C TRP A 159 -2.99 0.85 42.96
N THR A 160 -1.96 0.44 42.22
CA THR A 160 -0.63 0.17 42.78
C THR A 160 0.25 1.42 42.81
N ASP A 161 0.16 2.27 41.79
CA ASP A 161 0.84 3.58 41.77
C ASP A 161 0.23 4.56 42.80
N VAL A 162 -1.10 4.55 43.00
CA VAL A 162 -1.76 5.31 44.07
C VAL A 162 -1.32 4.81 45.47
N ARG A 163 -1.13 3.50 45.65
CA ARG A 163 -0.69 2.91 46.92
C ARG A 163 0.79 3.20 47.24
N LYS A 164 1.66 3.29 46.22
CA LYS A 164 3.06 3.74 46.37
C LYS A 164 3.17 5.23 46.71
N SER A 165 2.30 6.07 46.12
CA SER A 165 2.17 7.48 46.49
C SER A 165 1.74 7.66 47.95
N LEU A 166 0.78 6.85 48.42
CA LEU A 166 0.29 6.86 49.81
C LEU A 166 1.28 6.30 50.85
N SER A 167 2.25 5.45 50.46
CA SER A 167 3.20 4.84 51.40
C SER A 167 4.53 5.58 51.54
N SER A 168 4.90 6.44 50.57
CA SER A 168 6.07 7.33 50.69
C SER A 168 5.80 8.61 51.51
N THR A 169 4.54 8.84 51.90
CA THR A 169 4.12 9.99 52.72
C THR A 169 3.69 9.50 54.11
N SER A 170 4.64 9.27 55.01
CA SER A 170 4.38 9.05 56.44
C SER A 170 4.68 10.33 57.24
N PRO A 171 4.10 10.53 58.43
CA PRO A 171 2.88 11.29 58.60
C PRO A 171 3.14 12.51 59.48
N GLY A 172 3.00 13.70 58.90
CA GLY A 172 3.14 14.93 59.64
C GLY A 172 2.49 16.05 58.88
N LYS A 173 1.46 16.64 59.48
CA LYS A 173 0.58 17.73 58.99
C LYS A 173 -0.72 17.16 58.38
N TYR A 174 -1.85 17.68 58.87
CA TYR A 174 -3.25 17.41 58.46
C TYR A 174 -4.08 16.34 59.19
N VAL A 175 -3.60 15.70 60.27
CA VAL A 175 -4.46 14.85 61.15
C VAL A 175 -5.28 15.66 62.17
N LYS A 176 -5.39 16.99 62.04
CA LYS A 176 -6.04 17.81 63.09
C LYS A 176 -7.11 18.81 62.68
N SER A 177 -7.47 18.95 61.40
CA SER A 177 -8.45 20.00 61.01
C SER A 177 -9.62 19.57 60.12
N THR A 178 -9.72 18.30 59.72
CA THR A 178 -10.89 17.83 58.95
C THR A 178 -11.64 16.69 59.66
N MET A 179 -11.22 16.35 60.88
CA MET A 179 -11.88 15.40 61.78
C MET A 179 -12.86 16.11 62.73
N ARG A 180 -13.54 17.15 62.21
CA ARG A 180 -14.53 17.96 62.94
C ARG A 180 -15.75 18.31 62.10
N LEU A 181 -16.09 17.49 61.09
CA LEU A 181 -17.31 17.69 60.31
C LEU A 181 -18.11 16.42 59.97
N VAL A 182 -17.68 15.23 60.39
CA VAL A 182 -18.41 13.97 60.10
C VAL A 182 -18.51 13.12 61.38
N LEU A 183 -19.06 13.71 62.43
CA LEU A 183 -19.60 12.99 63.57
C LEU A 183 -20.96 13.62 63.93
N LEU A 184 -22.02 13.13 63.27
CA LEU A 184 -23.28 12.89 63.97
C LEU A 184 -23.91 11.56 63.47
N PRO A 185 -24.65 10.84 64.34
CA PRO A 185 -24.70 9.38 64.35
C PRO A 185 -26.10 8.77 64.15
N SER A 186 -26.13 7.44 63.97
CA SER A 186 -27.23 6.49 64.25
C SER A 186 -28.45 6.53 63.31
N LYS A 187 -29.07 5.43 62.88
CA LYS A 187 -29.34 4.13 63.52
C LYS A 187 -29.88 3.13 62.45
N PRO A 188 -29.77 1.80 62.64
CA PRO A 188 -30.28 0.77 61.72
C PRO A 188 -31.67 0.24 62.13
N SER A 189 -32.39 -0.41 61.22
CA SER A 189 -33.42 -1.41 61.57
C SER A 189 -33.74 -2.35 60.41
N HIS A 190 -33.61 -3.64 60.69
CA HIS A 190 -34.16 -4.77 59.94
C HIS A 190 -35.69 -4.69 59.81
N LEU A 191 -36.21 -4.92 58.61
CA LEU A 191 -37.18 -5.96 58.22
C LEU A 191 -37.52 -5.83 56.74
#